data_AF-A0A3M1WD34-F1
#
_entry.id   AF-A0A3M1WD34-F1
#
_cell.length_a   1.000
_cell.length_b   1.000
_cell.length_c   1.000
_cell.angle_alpha   90.00
_cell.angle_beta   90.00
_cell.angle_gamma   90.00
#
_symmetry.space_group_name_H-M   'P 1'
#
loop_
_entity.id
_entity.type
_entity.pdbx_description
1 polymer ?
#
loop_
_entity_poly.entity_id
_entity_poly.type
_entity_poly.pdbx_seq_one_letter_code
_entity_poly.pdbx_strand_id
1 'polypeptide(L)' 'MPTLTIKNIPKDLYAQLKRHAEINRRSLNSEVILCIERAIRSRKMSPEVYLVRARRLRAKTAQYPISDEEFNVAKREGRP' A
#
# COMPACT_ATOMS: atom_id res chain seq x y z
N MET A 1 -9.10 -25.33 -5.56
CA MET A 1 -8.78 -23.97 -5.09
C MET A 1 -9.56 -23.69 -3.82
N PRO A 2 -8.96 -23.13 -2.76
CA PRO A 2 -9.71 -22.77 -1.56
C PRO A 2 -10.71 -21.65 -1.89
N THR A 3 -11.94 -21.80 -1.39
CA THR A 3 -13.01 -20.81 -1.54
C THR A 3 -13.40 -20.30 -0.16
N LEU A 4 -13.65 -18.99 -0.06
CA LEU A 4 -14.07 -18.34 1.18
C LEU A 4 -15.40 -17.64 0.91
N THR A 5 -16.44 -18.02 1.65
CA THR A 5 -17.74 -17.35 1.60
C THR A 5 -17.91 -16.49 2.84
N ILE A 6 -18.07 -15.18 2.64
CA ILE A 6 -18.35 -14.23 3.72
C ILE A 6 -19.86 -13.99 3.75
N LYS A 7 -20.52 -14.42 4.82
CA LYS A 7 -21.97 -14.21 5.02
C LYS A 7 -22.21 -12.93 5.82
N ASN A 8 -23.38 -12.33 5.63
CA ASN A 8 -23.85 -11.17 6.40
C ASN A 8 -22.91 -9.95 6.36
N ILE A 9 -22.34 -9.65 5.19
CA ILE A 9 -21.54 -8.42 5.02
C ILE A 9 -22.49 -7.21 5.19
N PRO A 10 -22.16 -6.25 6.08
CA PRO A 10 -22.90 -5.00 6.19
C PRO A 10 -22.98 -4.28 4.84
N LYS A 11 -24.16 -3.74 4.49
CA LYS A 11 -24.40 -3.14 3.16
C LYS A 11 -23.46 -1.97 2.87
N ASP A 12 -23.17 -1.18 3.90
CA ASP A 12 -22.21 -0.07 3.89
C ASP A 12 -20.78 -0.56 3.60
N LEU A 13 -20.34 -1.65 4.24
CA LEU A 13 -19.03 -2.24 3.99
C LEU A 13 -18.92 -2.81 2.57
N TYR A 14 -19.97 -3.47 2.08
CA TYR A 14 -20.02 -3.95 0.69
C TYR A 14 -19.92 -2.79 -0.30
N ALA A 15 -20.64 -1.69 -0.07
CA ALA A 15 -20.60 -0.50 -0.91
C ALA A 15 -19.21 0.17 -0.90
N GLN A 16 -18.54 0.21 0.25
CA GLN A 16 -17.15 0.68 0.34
C GLN A 16 -16.21 -0.22 -0.47
N LEU A 17 -16.27 -1.54 -0.28
CA LEU A 17 -15.44 -2.49 -1.04
C LEU A 17 -15.64 -2.37 -2.55
N LYS A 18 -16.88 -2.20 -3.01
CA LYS A 18 -17.19 -2.02 -4.42
C LYS A 18 -16.56 -0.73 -4.99
N ARG A 19 -16.69 0.39 -4.28
CA ARG A 19 -16.06 1.66 -4.68
C ARG A 19 -14.54 1.53 -4.76
N HIS A 20 -13.92 0.88 -3.77
CA HIS A 20 -12.48 0.65 -3.77
C HIS A 20 -12.04 -0.23 -4.94
N ALA A 21 -12.79 -1.29 -5.25
CA ALA A 21 -12.51 -2.15 -6.38
C ALA A 21 -12.58 -1.40 -7.73
N GLU A 22 -13.58 -0.53 -7.90
CA GLU A 22 -13.74 0.34 -9.08
C GLU A 22 -12.57 1.32 -9.24
N ILE A 23 -12.22 2.05 -8.16
CA ILE A 23 -11.08 2.98 -8.14
C ILE A 23 -9.78 2.26 -8.52
N ASN A 24 -9.58 1.07 -7.96
CA ASN A 24 -8.38 0.27 -8.18
C ASN A 24 -8.43 -0.58 -9.46
N ARG A 25 -9.46 -0.38 -10.32
CA ARG A 25 -9.72 -1.11 -11.58
C ARG A 25 -9.58 -2.63 -11.47
N ARG A 26 -10.16 -3.21 -10.42
CA ARG A 26 -10.08 -4.66 -10.17
C ARG A 26 -11.42 -5.26 -9.77
N SER A 27 -11.51 -6.58 -9.87
CA SER A 27 -12.69 -7.29 -9.40
C SER A 27 -12.84 -7.17 -7.88
N LEU A 28 -14.07 -7.25 -7.39
CA LEU A 28 -14.37 -7.26 -5.95
C LEU A 28 -13.64 -8.41 -5.24
N ASN A 29 -13.55 -9.59 -5.88
CA ASN A 29 -12.83 -10.73 -5.35
C ASN A 29 -11.33 -10.41 -5.16
N SER A 30 -10.70 -9.79 -6.15
CA SER A 30 -9.28 -9.38 -6.07
C SER A 30 -9.05 -8.31 -5.00
N GLU A 31 -9.99 -7.38 -4.82
CA GLU A 31 -9.91 -6.39 -3.73
C GLU A 31 -10.03 -7.05 -2.35
N VAL A 32 -10.98 -7.98 -2.17
CA VAL A 32 -11.15 -8.72 -0.90
C VAL A 32 -9.91 -9.55 -0.57
N ILE A 33 -9.34 -10.26 -1.55
CA ILE A 33 -8.08 -11.01 -1.37
C ILE A 33 -6.96 -10.07 -0.92
N LEU A 34 -6.82 -8.90 -1.55
CA LEU A 34 -5.81 -7.92 -1.18
C LEU A 34 -6.05 -7.36 0.24
N CYS A 35 -7.29 -7.07 0.62
CA CYS A 35 -7.63 -6.62 1.97
C CYS A 35 -7.23 -7.67 3.01
N ILE A 36 -7.52 -8.95 2.76
CA ILE A 36 -7.14 -10.07 3.62
C ILE A 36 -5.61 -10.20 3.66
N GLU A 37 -4.95 -10.16 2.50
CA GLU A 37 -3.49 -10.24 2.40
C GLU A 37 -2.83 -9.09 3.17
N ARG A 38 -3.34 -7.86 3.04
CA ARG A 38 -2.86 -6.70 3.80
C ARG A 38 -3.09 -6.88 5.28
N ALA A 39 -4.27 -7.32 5.72
CA ALA A 39 -4.55 -7.53 7.15
C ALA A 39 -3.63 -8.60 7.78
N ILE A 40 -3.35 -9.68 7.05
CA ILE A 40 -2.49 -10.78 7.51
C ILE A 40 -1.01 -10.40 7.42
N ARG A 41 -0.56 -9.83 6.29
CA ARG A 41 0.85 -9.45 6.08
C ARG A 41 1.25 -8.19 6.84
N SER A 42 0.32 -7.27 7.09
CA SER A 42 0.53 -6.12 7.97
C SER A 42 0.86 -6.53 9.40
N ARG A 43 0.51 -7.76 9.82
CA ARG A 43 0.78 -8.24 11.19
C ARG A 43 2.15 -8.87 11.40
N LYS A 44 2.96 -9.15 10.37
CA LYS A 44 4.32 -9.71 10.55
C LYS A 44 5.25 -9.32 9.40
N MET A 45 5.63 -8.05 9.29
CA MET A 45 6.96 -7.78 8.71
C MET A 45 7.94 -7.92 9.86
N SER A 46 8.80 -8.95 9.84
CA SER A 46 9.85 -9.04 10.85
C SER A 46 10.69 -7.75 10.78
N PRO A 47 11.09 -7.18 11.93
CA PRO A 47 11.92 -5.97 11.95
C PRO A 47 13.14 -6.09 11.02
N GLU A 48 13.71 -7.29 10.94
CA GLU A 48 14.83 -7.63 10.06
C GLU A 48 14.50 -7.45 8.56
N VAL A 49 13.35 -7.96 8.09
CA VAL A 49 12.92 -7.81 6.69
C VAL A 49 12.64 -6.33 6.37
N TYR A 50 12.07 -5.60 7.32
CA TYR A 50 11.86 -4.16 7.18
C TYR A 50 13.20 -3.41 7.08
N LEU A 51 14.17 -3.71 7.95
CA LEU A 51 15.50 -3.11 7.93
C LEU A 51 16.25 -3.42 6.64
N VAL A 52 16.18 -4.65 6.12
CA VAL A 52 16.78 -5.02 4.82
C VAL A 52 16.16 -4.21 3.69
N ARG A 53 14.83 -4.06 3.69
CA ARG A 53 14.13 -3.26 2.66
C ARG A 53 14.49 -1.77 2.76
N ALA A 54 14.57 -1.23 3.97
CA ALA A 54 14.97 0.15 4.21
C ALA A 54 16.42 0.42 3.74
N ARG A 55 17.36 -0.50 4.02
CA ARG A 55 18.74 -0.42 3.53
C ARG A 55 18.82 -0.48 2.00
N ARG A 56 18.06 -1.39 1.35
CA ARG A 56 17.97 -1.45 -0.11
C ARG A 56 17.41 -0.16 -0.72
N LEU A 57 16.41 0.45 -0.08
CA LEU A 57 15.86 1.72 -0.55
C LEU A 57 16.88 2.85 -0.41
N ARG A 58 17.56 2.95 0.74
CA ARG A 58 18.65 3.92 0.94
C ARG A 58 19.77 3.75 -0.07
N ALA A 59 20.16 2.52 -0.40
CA ALA A 59 21.20 2.26 -1.40
C ALA A 59 20.84 2.80 -2.79
N LYS A 60 19.55 2.83 -3.15
CA LYS A 60 19.10 3.39 -4.44
C LYS A 60 19.20 4.91 -4.52
N THR A 61 19.12 5.59 -3.39
CA THR A 61 19.17 7.06 -3.29
C THR A 61 20.48 7.55 -2.67
N ALA A 62 21.43 6.65 -2.40
CA ALA A 62 22.68 6.98 -1.71
C ALA A 62 23.57 7.92 -2.53
N GLN A 63 23.51 7.84 -3.86
CA GLN A 63 24.24 8.74 -4.75
C GLN A 63 23.60 10.13 -4.90
N TYR A 64 22.35 10.32 -4.46
CA TYR A 64 21.60 11.57 -4.61
C TYR A 64 21.00 12.01 -3.27
N PRO A 65 21.83 12.36 -2.27
CA PRO A 65 21.34 12.96 -1.05
C PRO A 65 20.77 14.34 -1.39
N ILE A 66 19.47 14.52 -1.15
CA ILE A 66 18.80 15.81 -1.33
C ILE A 66 19.04 16.61 -0.04
N SER A 67 19.62 17.80 -0.17
CA SER A 67 19.77 18.73 0.94
C SER A 67 18.42 19.32 1.36
N ASP A 68 18.34 19.84 2.58
CA ASP A 68 17.13 20.52 3.06
C ASP A 68 16.78 21.73 2.17
N GLU A 69 17.78 22.40 1.59
CA GLU A 69 17.58 23.51 0.66
C GLU A 69 16.92 23.06 -0.64
N GLU A 70 17.47 22.03 -1.29
CA GLU A 70 16.91 21.46 -2.53
C GLU A 70 15.50 20.90 -2.32
N PHE A 71 15.25 20.26 -1.16
CA PHE A 71 13.93 19.77 -0.80
C PHE A 71 12.91 20.90 -0.64
N ASN A 72 13.32 22.03 -0.04
CA ASN A 72 12.46 23.20 0.13
C ASN A 72 12.19 23.91 -1.20
N VAL A 73 13.16 23.96 -2.12
CA VAL A 73 12.95 24.47 -3.48
C VAL A 73 11.95 23.60 -4.23
N ALA A 74 12.15 22.27 -4.23
CA ALA A 74 11.23 21.32 -4.88
C ALA A 74 9.80 21.39 -4.32
N LYS A 75 9.64 21.63 -3.01
CA LYS A 75 8.32 21.86 -2.40
C LYS A 75 7.62 23.13 -2.92
N ARG A 76 8.38 24.21 -3.16
CA ARG A 76 7.86 25.50 -3.64
C ARG A 76 7.55 25.47 -5.12
N GLU A 77 8.33 24.75 -5.92
CA GLU A 77 8.08 24.55 -7.35
C GLU A 77 6.78 23.78 -7.63
N GLY A 78 6.27 23.03 -6.65
CA GLY A 78 5.02 22.29 -6.77
C GLY A 78 5.13 21.11 -7.74
N ARG A 79 4.00 20.55 -8.14
CA ARG A 79 3.96 19.56 -9.25
C ARG A 79 3.47 20.29 -10.51
N PRO A 80 4.12 20.12 -11.67
CA PRO A 80 3.52 20.49 -12.94
C PRO A 80 2.23 19.69 -13.18
#